data_AF-A0A7K2IQU1-F1
#
_entry.id   AF-A0A7K2IQU1-F1
#
_cell.length_a   1.000
_cell.length_b   1.000
_cell.length_c   1.000
_cell.angle_alpha   90.00
_cell.angle_beta   90.00
_cell.angle_gamma   90.00
#
_symmetry.space_group_name_H-M   'P 1'
#
loop_
_entity.id
_entity.type
_entity.pdbx_description
1 polymer ?
#
loop_
_entity_poly.entity_id
_entity_poly.type
_entity_poly.pdbx_seq_one_letter_code
_entity_poly.pdbx_strand_id
1 'polypeptide(L)'
;MEGFKKFLLQGNLVQLAVAVVIGAVFSGLITAFTEGFITPLLGIFGGVPTFGDLYFEINGSRFLYGAFIDALISFLLTAAILYFFVVLPTSKLLEKLIKAEEASTRECPLCFTEINKKASRCPACTGEVTPEITTTA
;
A
#
# COMPACT_ATOMS: atom_id res chain seq x y z
N MET A 1 28.81 -4.50 23.05
CA MET A 1 27.97 -5.25 22.08
C MET A 1 26.51 -5.41 22.55
N GLU A 2 26.25 -5.52 23.85
CA GLU A 2 24.88 -5.66 24.38
C GLU A 2 23.97 -4.45 24.11
N GLY A 3 24.50 -3.22 24.19
CA GLY A 3 23.73 -1.99 23.91
C GLY A 3 23.24 -1.89 22.46
N PHE A 4 24.04 -2.36 21.50
CA PHE A 4 23.66 -2.35 20.08
C PHE A 4 22.56 -3.37 19.78
N LYS A 5 22.63 -4.57 20.36
CA LYS A 5 21.57 -5.57 20.26
C LYS A 5 20.26 -5.06 20.90
N LYS A 6 20.34 -4.37 22.04
CA LYS A 6 19.16 -3.80 22.73
C LYS A 6 18.50 -2.67 21.94
N PHE A 7 19.27 -1.88 21.21
CA PHE A 7 18.80 -0.87 20.27
C PHE A 7 18.16 -1.47 19.00
N LEU A 8 18.77 -2.52 18.43
CA LEU A 8 18.20 -3.23 17.28
C LEU A 8 16.91 -3.99 17.63
N LEU A 9 16.80 -4.51 18.85
CA LEU A 9 15.58 -5.18 19.33
C LEU A 9 14.44 -4.21 19.70
N GLN A 10 14.68 -2.91 19.60
CA GLN A 10 13.66 -1.90 19.77
C GLN A 10 12.74 -1.96 18.55
N GLY A 11 11.54 -2.54 18.72
CA GLY A 11 10.64 -2.97 17.63
C GLY A 11 10.30 -1.90 16.58
N ASN A 12 10.37 -0.62 16.94
CA ASN A 12 10.18 0.50 16.01
C ASN A 12 11.22 0.53 14.87
N LEU A 13 12.48 0.20 15.15
CA LEU A 13 13.56 0.24 14.15
C LEU A 13 13.48 -0.93 13.17
N VAL A 14 13.14 -2.13 13.66
CA VAL A 14 13.00 -3.32 12.83
C VAL A 14 11.82 -3.19 11.87
N GLN A 15 10.68 -2.67 12.34
CA GLN A 15 9.52 -2.45 11.47
C GLN A 15 9.83 -1.46 10.36
N LEU A 16 10.53 -0.36 10.68
CA LEU A 16 10.95 0.63 9.68
C LEU A 16 11.96 0.03 8.69
N ALA A 17 12.94 -0.73 9.17
CA ALA A 17 13.92 -1.38 8.30
C ALA A 17 13.27 -2.36 7.32
N VAL A 18 12.34 -3.20 7.82
CA VAL A 18 11.59 -4.14 6.97
C VAL A 18 10.76 -3.40 5.93
N ALA A 19 10.08 -2.32 6.32
CA ALA A 19 9.28 -1.52 5.39
C ALA A 19 10.13 -0.94 4.24
N VAL A 20 11.32 -0.41 4.54
CA VAL A 20 12.22 0.16 3.53
C VAL A 20 12.74 -0.91 2.56
N VAL A 21 13.16 -2.08 3.07
CA VAL A 21 13.67 -3.18 2.24
C VAL A 21 12.59 -3.72 1.31
N ILE A 22 11.38 -3.96 1.83
CA ILE A 22 10.25 -4.43 1.02
C ILE A 22 9.87 -3.38 -0.02
N GLY A 23 9.85 -2.09 0.35
CA GLY A 23 9.59 -1.00 -0.58
C GLY A 23 10.60 -0.95 -1.74
N ALA A 24 11.88 -1.14 -1.44
CA ALA A 24 12.94 -1.16 -2.46
C ALA A 24 12.79 -2.35 -3.43
N VAL A 25 12.57 -3.56 -2.90
CA VAL A 25 12.39 -4.78 -3.72
C VAL A 25 11.13 -4.67 -4.58
N PHE A 26 10.04 -4.16 -4.01
CA PHE A 26 8.78 -3.98 -4.72
C PHE A 26 8.91 -2.95 -5.85
N SER A 27 9.57 -1.82 -5.59
CA SER A 27 9.90 -0.82 -6.62
C SER A 27 10.69 -1.46 -7.77
N GLY A 28 11.70 -2.27 -7.47
CA GLY A 28 12.48 -2.99 -8.49
C GLY A 28 11.66 -3.97 -9.32
N LEU A 29 10.75 -4.72 -8.69
CA LEU A 29 9.84 -5.64 -9.39
C LEU A 29 8.94 -4.90 -10.38
N ILE A 30 8.42 -3.74 -9.96
CA ILE A 30 7.58 -2.90 -10.78
C ILE A 30 8.37 -2.35 -11.98
N THR A 31 9.56 -1.79 -11.75
CA THR A 31 10.42 -1.29 -12.83
C THR A 31 10.72 -2.38 -13.85
N ALA A 32 11.07 -3.59 -13.41
CA ALA A 32 11.32 -4.72 -14.30
C ALA A 32 10.08 -5.13 -15.10
N PHE A 33 8.88 -5.06 -14.51
CA PHE A 33 7.63 -5.31 -15.23
C PHE A 33 7.36 -4.24 -16.28
N THR A 34 7.55 -2.97 -15.93
CA THR A 34 7.29 -1.85 -16.84
C THR A 34 8.28 -1.84 -18.00
N GLU A 35 9.57 -2.00 -17.74
CA GLU A 35 10.61 -2.10 -18.77
C GLU A 35 10.45 -3.36 -19.62
N GLY A 36 10.05 -4.49 -19.02
CA GLY A 36 9.95 -5.78 -19.71
C GLY A 36 8.68 -5.94 -20.55
N PHE A 37 7.56 -5.32 -20.16
CA PHE A 37 6.27 -5.49 -20.82
C PHE A 37 5.71 -4.19 -21.39
N ILE A 38 5.78 -3.09 -20.64
CA ILE A 38 5.11 -1.85 -21.03
C ILE A 38 5.92 -1.09 -22.09
N THR A 39 7.23 -0.89 -21.89
CA THR A 39 8.08 -0.17 -22.85
C THR A 39 8.06 -0.83 -24.25
N PRO A 40 8.15 -2.17 -24.40
CA PRO A 40 8.02 -2.82 -25.70
C PRO A 40 6.62 -2.67 -26.32
N LEU A 41 5.55 -2.71 -25.51
CA LEU A 41 4.19 -2.47 -26.01
C LEU A 41 4.06 -1.04 -26.56
N LEU A 42 4.58 -0.03 -25.85
CA LEU A 42 4.57 1.35 -26.30
C LEU A 42 5.35 1.53 -27.60
N GLY A 43 6.50 0.85 -27.74
CA GLY A 43 7.28 0.85 -28.98
C GLY A 43 6.55 0.26 -30.19
N ILE A 44 5.62 -0.68 -29.96
CA ILE A 44 4.81 -1.30 -31.04
C ILE A 44 3.66 -0.37 -31.47
N PHE A 45 2.97 0.29 -30.52
CA PHE A 45 1.81 1.15 -30.83
C PHE A 45 2.20 2.60 -31.19
N GLY A 46 3.38 3.08 -30.77
CA GLY A 46 3.84 4.45 -30.98
C GLY A 46 4.57 4.73 -32.30
N GLY A 47 5.00 3.68 -33.03
CA GLY A 47 5.81 3.81 -34.25
C GLY A 47 7.25 4.22 -33.94
N VAL A 48 8.19 3.34 -34.32
CA VAL A 48 9.65 3.34 -34.01
C VAL A 48 9.99 3.26 -32.50
N PRO A 49 11.03 2.49 -32.12
CA PRO A 49 11.16 1.87 -30.79
C PRO A 49 11.51 2.83 -29.65
N THR A 50 11.67 4.12 -29.93
CA THR A 50 12.15 5.11 -28.96
C THR A 50 11.65 6.49 -29.38
N PHE A 51 10.62 7.01 -28.70
CA PHE A 51 10.46 8.46 -28.64
C PHE A 51 11.78 9.13 -28.18
N GLY A 52 12.64 8.39 -27.46
CA GLY A 52 14.02 8.78 -27.13
C GLY A 52 14.88 9.36 -28.25
N ASP A 53 14.65 8.99 -29.51
CA ASP A 53 15.42 9.50 -30.65
C ASP A 53 14.89 10.84 -31.20
N LEU A 54 13.76 11.32 -30.67
CA LEU A 54 13.27 12.66 -30.95
C LEU A 54 14.02 13.66 -30.07
N TYR A 55 14.98 14.33 -30.70
CA TYR A 55 15.72 15.41 -30.08
C TYR A 55 15.61 16.72 -30.86
N PHE A 56 15.71 17.83 -30.14
CA PHE A 56 15.93 19.14 -30.73
C PHE A 56 17.34 19.60 -30.36
N GLU A 57 18.04 20.22 -31.32
CA GLU A 57 19.40 20.72 -31.09
C GLU A 57 19.39 22.24 -31.01
N ILE A 58 19.81 22.77 -29.86
CA ILE A 58 20.03 24.22 -29.66
C ILE A 58 21.50 24.41 -29.32
N ASN A 59 22.22 25.18 -30.12
CA ASN A 59 23.61 25.58 -29.84
C ASN A 59 24.57 24.39 -29.63
N GLY A 60 24.36 23.27 -30.35
CA GLY A 60 25.17 22.05 -30.21
C GLY A 60 24.77 21.15 -29.02
N SER A 61 23.74 21.51 -28.25
CA SER A 61 23.20 20.69 -27.16
C SER A 61 21.96 19.93 -27.63
N ARG A 62 21.99 18.60 -27.48
CA ARG A 62 20.89 17.70 -27.85
C ARG A 62 19.89 17.58 -26.70
N PHE A 63 18.66 18.06 -26.89
CA PHE A 63 17.56 17.93 -25.95
C PHE A 63 16.65 16.76 -26.35
N LEU A 64 16.79 15.63 -25.66
CA LEU A 64 16.07 14.37 -25.90
C LEU A 64 14.69 14.40 -25.23
N TYR A 65 13.76 15.20 -25.76
CA TYR A 65 12.43 15.37 -25.16
C TYR A 65 11.57 14.11 -25.24
N GLY A 66 11.76 13.26 -26.24
CA GLY A 66 10.96 12.05 -26.32
C GLY A 66 11.40 10.95 -25.35
N ALA A 67 12.63 10.99 -24.81
CA ALA A 67 13.02 10.14 -23.67
C ALA A 67 12.24 10.51 -22.40
N PHE A 68 11.96 11.80 -22.22
CA PHE A 68 11.12 12.27 -21.12
C PHE A 68 9.66 11.85 -21.27
N ILE A 69 9.11 11.91 -22.50
CA ILE A 69 7.74 11.47 -22.77
C ILE A 69 7.60 9.96 -22.51
N ASP A 70 8.58 9.15 -22.93
CA ASP A 70 8.59 7.71 -22.66
C ASP A 70 8.61 7.42 -21.14
N ALA A 71 9.51 8.07 -20.40
CA ALA A 71 9.56 7.96 -18.95
C ALA A 71 8.26 8.40 -18.26
N LEU A 72 7.60 9.45 -18.76
CA LEU A 72 6.33 9.94 -18.23
C LEU A 72 5.18 8.95 -18.47
N ILE A 73 5.08 8.37 -19.66
CA ILE A 73 4.05 7.37 -19.99
C ILE A 73 4.28 6.10 -19.17
N SER A 74 5.54 5.63 -19.10
CA SER A 74 5.97 4.50 -18.28
C SER A 74 5.60 4.70 -16.80
N PHE A 75 5.85 5.89 -16.25
CA PHE A 75 5.49 6.25 -14.88
C PHE A 75 3.97 6.23 -14.67
N LEU A 76 3.17 6.83 -15.56
CA LEU A 76 1.71 6.86 -15.43
C LEU A 76 1.08 5.47 -15.49
N LEU A 77 1.55 4.61 -16.40
CA LEU A 77 1.07 3.23 -16.50
C LEU A 77 1.45 2.41 -15.27
N THR A 78 2.69 2.58 -14.80
CA THR A 78 3.17 1.97 -13.56
C THR A 78 2.32 2.38 -12.35
N ALA A 79 2.06 3.68 -12.21
CA ALA A 79 1.23 4.23 -11.14
C ALA A 79 -0.21 3.70 -11.21
N ALA A 80 -0.78 3.60 -12.42
CA ALA A 80 -2.11 3.04 -12.64
C ALA A 80 -2.19 1.56 -12.20
N ILE A 81 -1.17 0.75 -12.54
CA ILE A 81 -1.10 -0.66 -12.13
C ILE A 81 -0.97 -0.78 -10.61
N LEU A 82 -0.07 0.00 -9.98
CA LEU A 82 0.10 -0.02 -8.52
C LEU A 82 -1.21 0.36 -7.82
N TYR A 83 -1.86 1.43 -8.29
CA TYR A 83 -3.13 1.87 -7.74
C TYR A 83 -4.22 0.80 -7.86
N PHE A 84 -4.36 0.17 -9.04
CA PHE A 84 -5.42 -0.81 -9.29
C PHE A 84 -5.18 -2.16 -8.62
N PHE A 85 -3.95 -2.68 -8.64
CA PHE A 85 -3.64 -4.02 -8.14
C PHE A 85 -3.20 -4.07 -6.68
N VAL A 86 -2.73 -2.95 -6.10
CA VAL A 86 -2.27 -2.92 -4.71
C VAL A 86 -3.16 -2.03 -3.87
N VAL A 87 -3.27 -0.74 -4.22
CA VAL A 87 -3.96 0.24 -3.36
C VAL A 87 -5.45 -0.08 -3.24
N LEU A 88 -6.14 -0.31 -4.37
CA LEU A 88 -7.57 -0.60 -4.40
C LEU A 88 -7.99 -1.89 -3.65
N PRO A 89 -7.33 -3.05 -3.82
CA PRO A 89 -7.70 -4.24 -3.04
C PRO A 89 -7.29 -4.11 -1.58
N THR A 90 -6.15 -3.50 -1.28
CA THR A 90 -5.70 -3.32 0.10
C THR A 90 -6.63 -2.39 0.87
N SER A 91 -7.05 -1.27 0.28
CA SER A 91 -8.01 -0.36 0.91
C SER A 91 -9.35 -1.05 1.15
N LYS A 92 -9.88 -1.76 0.15
CA LYS A 92 -11.13 -2.52 0.28
C LYS A 92 -11.05 -3.64 1.32
N LEU A 93 -9.90 -4.32 1.43
CA LEU A 93 -9.70 -5.36 2.43
C LEU A 93 -9.63 -4.75 3.84
N LEU A 94 -8.89 -3.65 4.00
CA LEU A 94 -8.76 -2.94 5.27
C LEU A 94 -10.13 -2.44 5.77
N GLU A 95 -10.93 -1.83 4.90
CA GLU A 95 -12.30 -1.40 5.21
C GLU A 95 -13.19 -2.58 5.67
N LYS A 96 -13.06 -3.75 5.04
CA LYS A 96 -13.79 -4.95 5.46
C LYS A 96 -13.36 -5.45 6.83
N LEU A 97 -12.07 -5.40 7.14
CA LEU A 97 -11.55 -5.82 8.45
C LEU A 97 -12.00 -4.87 9.56
N ILE A 98 -11.90 -3.56 9.34
CA ILE A 98 -12.37 -2.52 10.28
C ILE A 98 -13.88 -2.69 10.51
N LYS A 99 -14.67 -2.85 9.45
CA LYS A 99 -16.12 -3.07 9.57
C LYS A 99 -16.47 -4.37 10.29
N ALA A 100 -15.67 -5.42 10.13
CA ALA A 100 -15.86 -6.68 10.87
C ALA A 100 -15.55 -6.51 12.37
N GLU A 101 -14.56 -5.67 12.71
CA GLU A 101 -14.22 -5.33 14.07
C GLU A 101 -15.33 -4.51 14.75
N GLU A 102 -15.81 -3.45 14.11
CA GLU A 102 -16.96 -2.64 14.56
C GLU A 102 -18.25 -3.49 14.69
N ALA A 103 -18.46 -4.46 13.79
CA ALA A 103 -19.59 -5.37 13.89
C ALA A 103 -19.50 -6.32 15.08
N SER A 104 -18.32 -6.48 15.68
CA SER A 104 -18.08 -7.36 16.83
C SER A 104 -18.10 -6.65 18.18
N THR A 105 -18.02 -5.31 18.19
CA THR A 105 -18.03 -4.45 19.38
C THR A 105 -19.36 -3.73 19.56
N ARG A 106 -19.67 -3.35 20.80
CA ARG A 106 -20.81 -2.52 21.20
C ARG A 106 -20.43 -1.68 22.42
N GLU A 107 -21.17 -0.62 22.71
CA GLU A 107 -20.95 0.18 23.91
C GLU A 107 -21.54 -0.50 25.16
N CYS A 108 -20.79 -0.47 26.25
CA CYS A 108 -21.27 -0.92 27.55
C CYS A 108 -22.30 0.07 28.12
N PRO A 109 -23.50 -0.37 28.55
CA PRO A 109 -24.55 0.53 29.05
C PRO A 109 -24.24 1.17 30.41
N LEU A 110 -23.25 0.66 31.15
CA LEU A 110 -22.87 1.18 32.47
C LEU A 110 -21.73 2.19 32.42
N CYS A 111 -20.73 1.96 31.58
CA CYS A 111 -19.48 2.74 31.59
C CYS A 111 -19.06 3.28 30.21
N PHE A 112 -19.86 3.07 29.16
CA PHE A 112 -19.63 3.58 27.80
C PHE A 112 -18.31 3.15 27.14
N THR A 113 -17.65 2.11 27.65
CA THR A 113 -16.47 1.51 27.00
C THR A 113 -16.90 0.53 25.92
N GLU A 114 -16.15 0.44 24.83
CA GLU A 114 -16.36 -0.59 23.80
C GLU A 114 -16.07 -1.99 24.36
N ILE A 115 -17.06 -2.87 24.27
CA ILE A 115 -16.99 -4.27 24.70
C ILE A 115 -17.42 -5.19 23.55
N ASN A 116 -16.92 -6.42 23.53
CA ASN A 116 -17.38 -7.41 22.56
C ASN A 116 -18.89 -7.71 22.76
N LYS A 117 -19.64 -7.87 21.67
CA LYS A 117 -21.09 -8.18 21.72
C LYS A 117 -21.42 -9.45 22.53
N LYS A 118 -20.50 -10.42 22.56
CA LYS A 118 -20.64 -11.68 23.31
C LYS A 118 -20.21 -11.60 24.79
N ALA A 119 -19.68 -10.47 25.25
CA ALA A 119 -19.20 -10.32 26.61
C ALA A 119 -20.38 -10.33 27.61
N SER A 120 -20.30 -11.20 28.62
CA SER A 120 -21.24 -11.27 29.76
C SER A 120 -20.79 -10.41 30.95
N ARG A 121 -19.52 -9.99 30.97
CA ARG A 121 -18.95 -9.08 31.97
C ARG A 121 -18.05 -8.05 31.29
N CYS A 122 -18.17 -6.80 31.70
CA CYS A 122 -17.35 -5.71 31.17
C CYS A 122 -15.92 -5.81 31.74
N PRO A 123 -14.86 -5.78 30.90
CA PRO A 123 -13.47 -5.83 31.38
C PRO A 123 -13.03 -4.53 32.09
N ALA A 124 -13.67 -3.39 31.79
CA ALA A 124 -13.31 -2.10 32.37
C ALA A 124 -13.97 -1.85 33.73
N CYS A 125 -15.30 -1.96 33.81
CA CYS A 125 -16.05 -1.66 35.03
C CYS A 125 -16.45 -2.89 35.84
N THR A 126 -16.15 -4.11 35.37
CA THR A 126 -16.55 -5.40 35.98
C THR A 126 -18.05 -5.61 36.18
N GLY A 127 -18.89 -4.71 35.66
CA GLY A 127 -20.34 -4.84 35.68
C GLY A 127 -20.84 -6.03 34.84
N GLU A 128 -21.90 -6.66 35.31
CA GLU A 128 -22.62 -7.69 34.55
C GLU A 128 -23.44 -7.03 33.45
N VAL A 129 -23.24 -7.49 32.22
CA VAL A 129 -23.87 -6.94 31.02
C VAL A 129 -24.55 -8.07 30.26
N THR A 130 -25.81 -7.85 29.88
CA THR A 130 -26.55 -8.84 29.08
C THR A 130 -25.90 -8.95 27.70
N PRO A 131 -25.43 -10.14 27.28
CA PRO A 131 -24.84 -10.32 25.95
C PRO A 131 -25.90 -10.08 24.88
N GLU A 132 -25.56 -9.30 23.86
CA GLU A 132 -26.40 -9.18 22.67
C GLU A 132 -26.16 -10.42 21.82
N ILE A 133 -27.02 -11.42 22.04
CA ILE A 133 -27.06 -12.62 21.22
C ILE A 133 -27.44 -12.14 19.82
N THR A 134 -26.49 -12.23 18.92
CA THR A 134 -26.69 -11.96 17.50
C THR A 134 -27.71 -12.99 17.02
N THR A 135 -28.99 -12.61 16.96
CA THR A 135 -30.02 -13.38 16.27
C THR A 135 -29.66 -13.34 14.80
N THR A 136 -28.90 -14.34 14.34
CA THR A 136 -28.78 -14.69 12.94
C THR A 136 -30.17 -15.08 12.45
N ALA A 137 -30.77 -14.20 11.64
CA ALA A 137 -31.88 -14.52 10.75
C ALA A 137 -31.38 -14.41 9.31
#